data_AF-A0A9J5Z545-F1
#
_entry.id   AF-A0A9J5Z545-F1
#
_cell.length_a   1.000
_cell.length_b   1.000
_cell.length_c   1.000
_cell.angle_alpha   90.00
_cell.angle_beta   90.00
_cell.angle_gamma   90.00
#
_symmetry.space_group_name_H-M   'P 1'
#
loop_
_entity.id
_entity.type
_entity.pdbx_description
1 polymer ?
#
loop_
_entity_poly.entity_id
_entity_poly.type
_entity_poly.pdbx_seq_one_letter_code
_entity_poly.pdbx_strand_id
1 'polypeptide(L)'
;MKRILMMSVGSKWREWKHEAKSSGYDSYTNDVERLTNHRDSVEEDQWRALVRYWSSTDAKKKSERNKEKMNDLVEVYPELNVPRSAPTGKGVAPSLVYDPLYKRSQNEQRDFDKRVEIEVQKVSSTLKIEMEEKLFEAKEEIEVMDKKLSKVEEDMEMVKKKLSKENMNMEEKIDDKVKAGILAYVDSLGITLGLNRNSFSNEQFLINLLKIANNHYGRFSC
;
A
#
# COMPACT_ATOMS: atom_id res chain seq x y z
N MET A 1 13.34 35.76 -1.15
CA MET A 1 13.47 36.58 0.08
C MET A 1 12.73 36.02 1.30
N LYS A 2 11.42 35.67 1.23
CA LYS A 2 10.66 35.15 2.40
C LYS A 2 11.30 33.93 3.10
N ARG A 3 11.95 33.02 2.34
CA ARG A 3 12.59 31.80 2.88
C ARG A 3 13.81 32.08 3.79
N ILE A 4 14.62 33.10 3.45
CA ILE A 4 15.83 33.46 4.21
C ILE A 4 15.47 34.13 5.54
N LEU A 5 14.44 34.98 5.54
CA LEU A 5 13.91 35.60 6.75
C LEU A 5 13.29 34.57 7.71
N MET A 6 12.58 33.57 7.19
CA MET A 6 12.08 32.44 8.01
C MET A 6 13.22 31.64 8.66
N MET A 7 14.32 31.40 7.93
CA MET A 7 15.48 30.69 8.47
C MET A 7 16.18 31.48 9.59
N SER A 8 16.28 32.80 9.49
CA SER A 8 16.92 33.63 10.50
C SER A 8 16.09 33.75 11.79
N VAL A 9 14.76 33.85 11.67
CA VAL A 9 13.84 33.81 12.82
C VAL A 9 13.90 32.45 13.53
N GLY A 10 13.93 31.35 12.77
CA GLY A 10 14.04 30.01 13.33
C GLY A 10 15.36 29.76 14.07
N SER A 11 16.48 30.28 13.57
CA SER A 11 17.77 30.20 14.28
C SER A 11 17.78 31.01 15.57
N LYS A 12 17.29 32.26 15.54
CA LYS A 12 17.15 33.10 16.74
C LYS A 12 16.25 32.44 17.79
N TRP A 13 15.17 31.79 17.37
CA TRP A 13 14.29 31.04 18.28
C TRP A 13 15.00 29.84 18.94
N ARG A 14 15.86 29.13 18.21
CA ARG A 14 16.66 28.04 18.78
C ARG A 14 17.70 28.56 19.77
N GLU A 15 18.41 29.64 19.42
CA GLU A 15 19.36 30.34 20.29
C GLU A 15 18.69 30.79 21.58
N TRP A 16 17.57 31.48 21.47
CA TRP A 16 16.80 31.97 22.60
C TRP A 16 16.34 30.84 23.52
N LYS A 17 15.82 29.72 22.97
CA LYS A 17 15.43 28.55 23.78
C LYS A 17 16.62 27.91 24.48
N HIS A 18 17.77 27.84 23.84
CA HIS A 18 18.98 27.30 24.44
C HIS A 18 19.46 28.19 25.59
N GLU A 19 19.48 29.50 25.39
CA GLU A 19 19.86 30.47 26.42
C GLU A 19 18.89 30.43 27.61
N ALA A 20 17.58 30.39 27.35
CA ALA A 20 16.55 30.28 28.39
C ALA A 20 16.70 28.97 29.19
N LYS A 21 16.94 27.85 28.51
CA LYS A 21 17.16 26.56 29.18
C LYS A 21 18.46 26.55 29.99
N SER A 22 19.55 27.06 29.42
CA SER A 22 20.87 27.05 30.07
C SER A 22 20.93 27.97 31.28
N SER A 23 20.20 29.09 31.28
CA SER A 23 20.21 30.08 32.36
C SER A 23 19.22 29.75 33.50
N GLY A 24 18.09 29.12 33.19
CA GLY A 24 17.02 28.87 34.18
C GLY A 24 16.72 27.40 34.48
N TYR A 25 17.02 26.46 33.58
CA TYR A 25 16.69 25.04 33.78
C TYR A 25 17.92 24.20 34.14
N ASP A 26 19.00 24.30 33.35
CA ASP A 26 20.21 23.48 33.55
C ASP A 26 21.06 23.94 34.76
N SER A 27 20.89 25.19 35.21
CA SER A 27 21.60 25.76 36.36
C SER A 27 21.12 25.25 37.72
N TYR A 28 19.91 24.70 37.79
CA TYR A 28 19.28 24.28 39.05
C TYR A 28 18.94 22.78 39.01
N THR A 29 19.11 22.10 40.15
CA THR A 29 18.85 20.65 40.25
C THR A 29 17.39 20.37 40.63
N ASN A 30 16.76 21.27 41.39
CA ASN A 30 15.40 21.10 41.89
C ASN A 30 14.37 21.85 41.03
N ASP A 31 13.23 21.21 40.75
CA ASP A 31 12.15 21.80 39.95
C ASP A 31 11.49 23.01 40.64
N VAL A 32 11.51 23.06 41.98
CA VAL A 32 11.00 24.23 42.74
C VAL A 32 11.87 25.48 42.50
N GLU A 33 13.19 25.30 42.45
CA GLU A 33 14.14 26.37 42.16
C GLU A 33 14.07 26.80 40.69
N ARG A 34 13.89 25.85 39.77
CA ARG A 34 13.68 26.12 38.34
C ARG A 34 12.45 26.97 38.08
N LEU A 35 11.35 26.69 38.78
CA LEU A 35 10.10 27.44 38.61
C LEU A 35 10.18 28.86 39.15
N THR A 36 11.01 29.10 40.17
CA THR A 36 11.17 30.41 40.81
C THR A 36 12.16 31.29 40.04
N ASN A 37 13.21 30.72 39.46
CA ASN A 37 14.27 31.44 38.76
C ASN A 37 14.03 31.48 37.24
N HIS A 38 12.97 32.18 36.83
CA HIS A 38 12.70 32.44 35.42
C HIS A 38 13.25 33.79 34.98
N ARG A 39 13.58 33.93 33.70
CA ARG A 39 14.09 35.19 33.14
C ARG A 39 12.93 36.18 32.98
N ASP A 40 13.10 37.44 33.40
CA ASP A 40 12.07 38.50 33.32
C ASP A 40 11.42 38.68 31.94
N SER A 41 12.10 38.24 30.87
CA SER A 41 11.60 38.28 29.50
C SER A 41 10.56 37.20 29.16
N VAL A 42 10.37 36.19 30.02
CA VAL A 42 9.48 35.05 29.79
C VAL A 42 8.32 35.13 30.78
N GLU A 43 7.08 35.04 30.29
CA GLU A 43 5.91 34.97 31.16
C GLU A 43 5.94 33.69 32.02
N GLU A 44 5.55 33.81 33.29
CA GLU A 44 5.62 32.72 34.27
C GLU A 44 4.88 31.45 33.80
N ASP A 45 3.71 31.59 33.19
CA ASP A 45 2.93 30.47 32.68
C ASP A 45 3.64 29.72 31.52
N GLN A 46 4.30 30.47 30.64
CA GLN A 46 5.09 29.90 29.55
C GLN A 46 6.32 29.19 30.07
N TRP A 47 6.97 29.77 31.09
CA TRP A 47 8.10 29.16 31.76
C TRP A 47 7.71 27.86 32.48
N ARG A 48 6.59 27.87 33.23
CA ARG A 48 6.02 26.67 33.87
C ARG A 48 5.77 25.54 32.88
N ALA A 49 5.23 25.86 31.70
CA ALA A 49 5.00 24.89 30.63
C ALA A 49 6.33 24.32 30.08
N LEU A 50 7.34 25.16 29.90
CA LEU A 50 8.67 24.75 29.42
C LEU A 50 9.40 23.86 30.42
N VAL A 51 9.39 24.22 31.70
CA VAL A 51 9.99 23.41 32.78
C VAL A 51 9.33 22.04 32.85
N ARG A 52 8.00 21.96 32.79
CA ARG A 52 7.25 20.69 32.72
C ARG A 52 7.63 19.86 31.49
N TYR A 53 7.77 20.50 30.33
CA TYR A 53 8.17 19.81 29.11
C TYR A 53 9.61 19.27 29.22
N TRP A 54 10.56 20.05 29.73
CA TRP A 54 11.96 19.62 29.87
C TRP A 54 12.18 18.60 30.98
N SER A 55 11.38 18.65 32.05
CA SER A 55 11.42 17.67 33.14
C SER A 55 10.76 16.34 32.76
N SER A 56 9.93 16.32 31.71
CA SER A 56 9.29 15.11 31.19
C SER A 56 10.29 14.03 30.77
N THR A 57 9.89 12.77 30.96
CA THR A 57 10.69 11.59 30.59
C THR A 57 11.01 11.55 29.10
N ASP A 58 10.09 12.01 28.26
CA ASP A 58 10.25 11.99 26.81
C ASP A 58 11.29 12.99 26.32
N ALA A 59 11.30 14.20 26.89
CA ALA A 59 12.31 15.20 26.58
C ALA A 59 13.71 14.75 27.06
N LYS A 60 13.80 14.11 28.23
CA LYS A 60 15.05 13.53 28.75
C LYS A 60 15.58 12.40 27.86
N LYS A 61 14.75 11.40 27.53
CA LYS A 61 15.10 10.32 26.60
C LYS A 61 15.52 10.83 25.22
N LYS A 62 14.88 11.89 24.72
CA LYS A 62 15.26 12.52 23.45
C LYS A 62 16.62 13.22 23.55
N SER A 63 16.90 13.88 24.67
CA SER A 63 18.20 14.48 24.92
C SER A 63 19.30 13.45 25.09
N GLU A 64 19.04 12.31 25.75
CA GLU A 64 20.00 11.22 25.96
C GLU A 64 20.38 10.56 24.64
N ARG A 65 19.40 10.15 23.82
CA ARG A 65 19.66 9.60 22.47
C ARG A 65 20.46 10.56 21.59
N ASN A 66 20.22 11.87 21.73
CA ASN A 66 20.98 12.87 20.97
C ASN A 66 22.41 13.04 21.50
N LYS A 67 22.66 12.80 22.79
CA LYS A 67 24.02 12.77 23.37
C LYS A 67 24.76 11.50 22.96
N GLU A 68 24.10 10.34 23.02
CA GLU A 68 24.66 9.05 22.57
C GLU A 68 25.12 9.11 21.13
N LYS A 69 24.25 9.55 20.21
CA LYS A 69 24.62 9.74 18.80
C LYS A 69 25.82 10.66 18.59
N MET A 70 26.02 11.64 19.46
CA MET A 70 27.21 12.50 19.40
C MET A 70 28.44 11.79 19.96
N ASN A 71 28.30 11.02 21.04
CA ASN A 71 29.38 10.21 21.61
C ASN A 71 29.86 9.13 20.62
N ASP A 72 28.94 8.45 19.93
CA ASP A 72 29.27 7.46 18.89
C ASP A 72 30.08 8.12 17.76
N LEU A 73 29.72 9.34 17.36
CA LEU A 73 30.48 10.10 16.37
C LEU A 73 31.87 10.52 16.87
N VAL A 74 32.01 10.83 18.16
CA VAL A 74 33.29 11.15 18.81
C VAL A 74 34.17 9.90 18.93
N GLU A 75 33.59 8.71 19.14
CA GLU A 75 34.32 7.44 19.18
C GLU A 75 34.83 7.02 17.79
N VAL A 76 34.00 7.17 16.75
CA VAL A 76 34.39 6.87 15.35
C VAL A 76 35.43 7.86 14.82
N TYR A 77 35.51 9.07 15.38
CA TYR A 77 36.47 10.11 15.02
C TYR A 77 37.07 10.82 16.25
N PRO A 78 38.09 10.24 16.91
CA PRO A 78 38.69 10.82 18.13
C PRO A 78 39.36 12.18 17.92
N GLU A 79 39.71 12.53 16.68
CA GLU A 79 40.27 13.83 16.30
C GLU A 79 39.25 14.99 16.45
N LEU A 80 37.96 14.70 16.62
CA LEU A 80 36.91 15.70 16.86
C LEU A 80 36.78 16.13 18.32
N ASN A 81 37.65 15.67 19.22
CA ASN A 81 37.65 16.03 20.64
C ASN A 81 38.22 17.44 20.88
N VAL A 82 37.57 18.45 20.29
CA VAL A 82 37.85 19.87 20.54
C VAL A 82 37.12 20.28 21.83
N PRO A 83 37.77 20.99 22.78
CA PRO A 83 37.13 21.43 24.01
C PRO A 83 35.81 22.14 23.72
N ARG A 84 34.76 21.66 24.38
CA ARG A 84 33.37 22.15 24.34
C ARG A 84 33.28 23.68 24.31
N SER A 85 33.28 24.26 23.12
CA SER A 85 32.73 25.59 22.91
C SER A 85 31.21 25.42 22.85
N ALA A 86 30.52 26.02 23.81
CA ALA A 86 29.07 25.95 23.94
C ALA A 86 28.40 26.23 22.58
N PRO A 87 27.37 25.45 22.17
CA PRO A 87 26.66 25.74 20.94
C PRO A 87 25.82 26.99 21.19
N THR A 88 26.41 28.16 20.95
CA THR A 88 25.62 29.31 20.51
C THR A 88 24.85 28.82 19.29
N GLY A 89 23.52 28.90 19.30
CA GLY A 89 22.60 28.24 18.35
C GLY A 89 22.73 28.66 16.86
N LYS A 90 23.86 29.24 16.48
CA LYS A 90 24.40 29.21 15.12
C LYS A 90 25.01 27.83 14.93
N GLY A 91 24.41 27.01 14.06
CA GLY A 91 25.08 25.78 13.61
C GLY A 91 26.51 26.14 13.23
N VAL A 92 27.48 25.54 13.93
CA VAL A 92 28.89 25.80 13.70
C VAL A 92 29.16 25.40 12.25
N ALA A 93 29.58 26.36 11.42
CA ALA A 93 29.96 26.03 10.05
C ALA A 93 31.04 24.94 10.11
N PRO A 94 31.03 23.93 9.22
CA PRO A 94 32.03 22.86 9.26
C PRO A 94 33.48 23.36 9.35
N SER A 95 33.77 24.57 8.84
CA SER A 95 35.06 25.27 8.92
C SER A 95 35.50 25.74 10.31
N LEU A 96 34.63 25.66 11.32
CA LEU A 96 34.92 25.96 12.73
C LEU A 96 35.00 24.69 13.58
N VAL A 97 34.54 23.55 13.04
CA VAL A 97 34.64 22.22 13.66
C VAL A 97 35.91 21.50 13.19
N TYR A 98 36.23 21.66 11.90
CA TYR A 98 37.54 21.32 11.34
C TYR A 98 38.39 22.59 11.32
N ASP A 99 39.70 22.46 11.57
CA ASP A 99 40.64 23.57 11.47
C ASP A 99 40.34 24.42 10.22
N PRO A 100 40.39 25.77 10.28
CA PRO A 100 40.20 26.64 9.11
C PRO A 100 41.16 26.32 7.93
N LEU A 101 42.12 25.44 8.16
CA LEU A 101 43.15 24.97 7.23
C LEU A 101 42.96 23.53 6.73
N TYR A 102 41.98 22.74 7.19
CA TYR A 102 41.72 21.41 6.59
C TYR A 102 40.99 21.56 5.24
N LYS A 103 41.69 22.16 4.28
CA LYS A 103 41.37 22.05 2.87
C LYS A 103 41.95 20.72 2.43
N ARG A 104 41.11 19.69 2.39
CA ARG A 104 41.43 18.45 1.70
C ARG A 104 42.05 18.82 0.35
N SER A 105 43.28 18.37 0.10
CA SER A 105 43.97 18.71 -1.14
C SER A 105 43.12 18.24 -2.33
N GLN A 106 43.25 18.88 -3.50
CA GLN A 106 42.48 18.44 -4.67
C GLN A 106 42.72 16.95 -5.00
N ASN A 107 43.90 16.41 -4.66
CA ASN A 107 44.23 15.01 -4.85
C ASN A 107 43.44 14.10 -3.90
N GLU A 108 43.40 14.43 -2.61
CA GLU A 108 42.64 13.68 -1.60
C GLU A 108 41.13 13.73 -1.87
N GLN A 109 40.61 14.86 -2.37
CA GLN A 109 39.19 14.98 -2.75
C GLN A 109 38.87 14.06 -3.92
N ARG A 110 39.69 14.06 -4.97
CA ARG A 110 39.52 13.14 -6.10
C ARG A 110 39.61 11.68 -5.68
N ASP A 111 40.49 11.33 -4.76
CA ASP A 111 40.62 9.95 -4.29
C ASP A 111 39.42 9.53 -3.45
N PHE A 112 38.85 10.43 -2.65
CA PHE A 112 37.60 10.18 -1.93
C PHE A 112 36.42 10.01 -2.90
N ASP A 113 36.26 10.92 -3.86
CA ASP A 113 35.17 10.87 -4.83
C ASP A 113 35.22 9.56 -5.66
N LYS A 114 36.42 9.14 -6.09
CA LYS A 114 36.63 7.85 -6.76
C LYS A 114 36.21 6.66 -5.90
N ARG A 115 36.57 6.67 -4.61
CA ARG A 115 36.19 5.59 -3.67
C ARG A 115 34.68 5.51 -3.50
N VAL A 116 34.03 6.65 -3.29
CA VAL A 116 32.58 6.73 -3.18
C VAL A 116 31.91 6.25 -4.48
N GLU A 117 32.43 6.66 -5.63
CA GLU A 117 31.90 6.24 -6.92
C GLU A 117 32.01 4.73 -7.15
N ILE A 118 33.17 4.13 -6.82
CA ILE A 118 33.38 2.67 -6.89
C ILE A 118 32.39 1.94 -5.98
N GLU A 119 32.21 2.43 -4.75
CA GLU A 119 31.32 1.80 -3.78
C GLU A 119 29.84 1.92 -4.20
N VAL A 120 29.43 3.09 -4.70
CA VAL A 120 28.10 3.30 -5.26
C VAL A 120 27.86 2.40 -6.47
N GLN A 121 28.83 2.27 -7.39
CA GLN A 121 28.70 1.37 -8.54
C GLN A 121 28.63 -0.09 -8.11
N LYS A 122 29.41 -0.50 -7.10
CA LYS A 122 29.35 -1.86 -6.55
C LYS A 122 27.97 -2.15 -5.97
N VAL A 123 27.45 -1.27 -5.11
CA VAL A 123 26.11 -1.42 -4.51
C VAL A 123 25.02 -1.41 -5.58
N SER A 124 25.12 -0.52 -6.57
CA SER A 124 24.17 -0.47 -7.69
C SER A 124 24.20 -1.76 -8.53
N SER A 125 25.37 -2.35 -8.73
CA SER A 125 25.52 -3.59 -9.49
C SER A 125 24.97 -4.77 -8.72
N THR A 126 25.24 -4.87 -7.41
CA THR A 126 24.69 -5.93 -6.56
C THR A 126 23.17 -5.86 -6.49
N LEU A 127 22.60 -4.66 -6.32
CA LEU A 127 21.15 -4.50 -6.31
C LEU A 127 20.53 -4.84 -7.67
N LYS A 128 21.17 -4.46 -8.77
CA LYS A 128 20.70 -4.80 -10.11
C LYS A 128 20.65 -6.31 -10.32
N ILE A 129 21.69 -7.04 -9.92
CA ILE A 129 21.74 -8.51 -10.02
C ILE A 129 20.65 -9.14 -9.15
N GLU A 130 20.49 -8.69 -7.90
CA GLU A 130 19.47 -9.21 -6.99
C GLU A 130 18.05 -8.97 -7.53
N MET A 131 17.81 -7.82 -8.16
CA MET A 131 16.52 -7.52 -8.80
C MET A 131 16.28 -8.40 -10.03
N GLU A 132 17.31 -8.64 -10.86
CA GLU A 132 17.21 -9.50 -12.04
C GLU A 132 16.94 -10.96 -11.66
N GLU A 133 17.57 -11.47 -10.60
CA GLU A 133 17.33 -12.81 -10.06
C GLU A 133 15.89 -12.97 -9.55
N LYS A 134 15.41 -12.03 -8.72
CA LYS A 134 14.02 -12.01 -8.22
C LYS A 134 12.99 -11.91 -9.35
N LEU A 135 13.31 -11.17 -10.42
CA LEU A 135 12.46 -11.09 -11.61
C LEU A 135 12.44 -12.40 -12.41
N PHE A 136 13.54 -13.15 -12.43
CA PHE A 136 13.60 -14.45 -13.10
C PHE A 136 12.79 -15.50 -12.33
N GLU A 137 12.95 -15.57 -11.01
CA GLU A 137 12.17 -16.48 -10.14
C GLU A 137 10.67 -16.20 -10.25
N ALA A 138 10.25 -14.94 -10.17
CA ALA A 138 8.84 -14.56 -10.34
C ALA A 138 8.27 -14.92 -11.72
N LYS A 139 9.10 -14.87 -12.79
CA LYS A 139 8.68 -15.29 -14.14
C LYS A 139 8.48 -16.80 -14.24
N GLU A 140 9.35 -17.60 -13.65
CA GLU A 140 9.17 -19.06 -13.61
C GLU A 140 7.90 -19.44 -12.84
N GLU A 141 7.62 -18.79 -11.71
CA GLU A 141 6.39 -19.02 -10.95
C GLU A 141 5.12 -18.70 -11.77
N ILE A 142 5.13 -17.59 -12.50
CA ILE A 142 4.03 -17.22 -13.41
C ILE A 142 3.85 -18.28 -14.50
N GLU A 143 4.93 -18.75 -15.13
CA GLU A 143 4.84 -19.79 -16.16
C GLU A 143 4.26 -21.10 -15.61
N VAL A 144 4.64 -21.48 -14.39
CA VAL A 144 4.06 -22.65 -13.70
C VAL A 144 2.57 -22.45 -13.42
N MET A 145 2.15 -21.25 -13.01
CA MET A 145 0.74 -20.94 -12.79
C MET A 145 -0.06 -20.92 -14.08
N ASP A 146 0.48 -20.37 -15.18
CA ASP A 146 -0.18 -20.35 -16.49
C ASP A 146 -0.42 -21.77 -17.02
N LYS A 147 0.55 -22.68 -16.86
CA LYS A 147 0.39 -24.10 -17.19
C LYS A 147 -0.70 -24.79 -16.34
N LYS A 148 -0.88 -24.37 -15.09
CA LYS A 148 -1.97 -24.88 -14.24
C LYS A 148 -3.32 -24.31 -14.67
N LEU A 149 -3.37 -23.03 -15.03
CA LEU A 149 -4.59 -22.38 -15.52
C LEU A 149 -5.07 -23.00 -16.83
N SER A 150 -4.18 -23.24 -17.79
CA SER A 150 -4.55 -23.88 -19.07
C SER A 150 -5.18 -25.25 -18.86
N LYS A 151 -4.65 -26.05 -17.93
CA LYS A 151 -5.21 -27.35 -17.57
C LYS A 151 -6.61 -27.22 -16.95
N VAL A 152 -6.82 -26.24 -16.07
CA VAL A 152 -8.13 -25.99 -15.45
C VAL A 152 -9.16 -25.51 -16.49
N GLU A 153 -8.74 -24.69 -17.45
CA GLU A 153 -9.59 -24.25 -18.56
C GLU A 153 -10.04 -25.42 -19.44
N GLU A 154 -9.12 -26.33 -19.80
CA GLU A 154 -9.44 -27.54 -20.54
C GLU A 154 -10.46 -28.42 -19.78
N ASP A 155 -10.25 -28.62 -18.48
CA ASP A 155 -11.16 -29.39 -17.63
C ASP A 155 -12.55 -28.74 -17.54
N MET A 156 -12.61 -27.41 -17.38
CA MET A 156 -13.86 -26.66 -17.31
C MET A 156 -14.64 -26.73 -18.63
N GLU A 157 -13.97 -26.63 -19.77
CA GLU A 157 -14.60 -26.74 -21.08
C GLU A 157 -15.16 -28.16 -21.31
N MET A 158 -14.44 -29.18 -20.83
CA MET A 158 -14.90 -30.57 -20.90
C MET A 158 -16.16 -30.80 -20.06
N VAL A 159 -16.23 -30.20 -18.85
CA VAL A 159 -17.42 -30.21 -17.99
C VAL A 159 -18.58 -29.47 -18.65
N LYS A 160 -18.35 -28.27 -19.19
CA LYS A 160 -19.37 -27.46 -19.87
C LYS A 160 -20.00 -28.22 -21.04
N LYS A 161 -19.19 -28.92 -21.83
CA LYS A 161 -19.67 -29.76 -22.94
C LYS A 161 -20.52 -30.93 -22.45
N LYS A 162 -20.14 -31.59 -21.34
CA LYS A 162 -20.95 -32.66 -20.73
C LYS A 162 -22.30 -32.13 -20.26
N LEU A 163 -22.32 -30.99 -19.59
CA LEU A 163 -23.52 -30.35 -19.06
C LEU A 163 -24.47 -29.93 -20.19
N SER A 164 -23.94 -29.36 -21.27
CA SER A 164 -24.71 -29.03 -22.48
C SER A 164 -25.35 -30.28 -23.12
N LYS A 165 -24.60 -31.38 -23.22
CA LYS A 165 -25.10 -32.65 -23.76
C LYS A 165 -26.21 -33.26 -22.89
N GLU A 166 -26.05 -33.21 -21.57
CA GLU A 166 -27.08 -33.69 -20.64
C GLU A 166 -28.34 -32.82 -20.71
N ASN A 167 -28.20 -31.50 -20.83
CA ASN A 167 -29.33 -30.60 -21.00
C ASN A 167 -30.13 -30.89 -22.28
N MET A 168 -29.47 -31.06 -23.43
CA MET A 168 -30.15 -31.44 -24.67
C MET A 168 -30.94 -32.76 -24.54
N ASN A 169 -30.37 -33.76 -23.87
CA ASN A 169 -31.04 -35.05 -23.64
C ASN A 169 -32.25 -34.92 -22.70
N MET A 170 -32.16 -34.05 -21.69
CA MET A 170 -33.29 -33.77 -20.81
C MET A 170 -34.42 -33.03 -21.55
N GLU A 171 -34.09 -32.04 -22.39
CA GLU A 171 -35.07 -31.34 -23.22
C GLU A 171 -35.80 -32.29 -24.18
N GLU A 172 -35.07 -33.18 -24.87
CA GLU A 172 -35.67 -34.19 -25.76
C GLU A 172 -36.66 -35.11 -25.00
N LYS A 173 -36.26 -35.58 -23.81
CA LYS A 173 -37.14 -36.39 -22.95
C LYS A 173 -38.36 -35.62 -22.44
N ILE A 174 -38.23 -34.33 -22.15
CA ILE A 174 -39.35 -33.48 -21.72
C ILE A 174 -40.32 -33.31 -22.89
N ASP A 175 -39.82 -32.98 -24.07
CA ASP A 175 -40.61 -32.82 -25.28
C ASP A 175 -41.44 -34.07 -25.60
N ASP A 176 -40.83 -35.26 -25.52
CA ASP A 176 -41.53 -36.53 -25.75
C ASP A 176 -42.63 -36.78 -24.71
N LYS A 177 -42.34 -36.53 -23.43
CA LYS A 177 -43.33 -36.69 -22.35
C LYS A 177 -44.48 -35.70 -22.46
N VAL A 178 -44.20 -34.44 -22.80
CA VAL A 178 -45.21 -33.40 -23.01
C VAL A 178 -46.08 -33.76 -24.21
N LYS A 179 -45.49 -34.16 -25.34
CA LYS A 179 -46.22 -34.65 -26.52
C LYS A 179 -47.14 -35.82 -26.18
N ALA A 180 -46.64 -36.82 -25.45
CA ALA A 180 -47.43 -37.98 -25.03
C ALA A 180 -48.60 -37.59 -24.11
N GLY A 181 -48.37 -36.70 -23.13
CA GLY A 181 -49.41 -36.22 -22.23
C GLY A 181 -50.51 -35.43 -22.95
N ILE A 182 -50.14 -34.58 -23.90
CA ILE A 182 -51.10 -33.84 -24.74
C ILE A 182 -51.94 -34.81 -25.57
N LEU A 183 -51.31 -35.80 -26.22
CA LEU A 183 -52.03 -36.81 -27.00
C LEU A 183 -53.05 -37.57 -26.13
N ALA A 184 -52.63 -38.05 -24.96
CA ALA A 184 -53.53 -38.76 -24.05
C ALA A 184 -54.74 -37.91 -23.61
N TYR A 185 -54.52 -36.61 -23.36
CA TYR A 185 -55.61 -35.69 -23.02
C TYR A 185 -56.58 -35.48 -24.19
N VAL A 186 -56.08 -35.26 -25.39
CA VAL A 186 -56.92 -35.05 -26.58
C VAL A 186 -57.71 -36.32 -26.94
N ASP A 187 -57.09 -37.49 -26.81
CA ASP A 187 -57.75 -38.79 -26.98
C ASP A 187 -58.87 -38.97 -25.94
N SER A 188 -58.66 -38.55 -24.69
CA SER A 188 -59.69 -38.60 -23.64
C SER A 188 -60.91 -37.72 -23.92
N LEU A 189 -60.74 -36.66 -24.72
CA LEU A 189 -61.81 -35.78 -25.17
C LEU A 189 -62.53 -36.30 -26.43
N GLY A 190 -62.13 -37.45 -26.98
CA GLY A 190 -62.73 -38.03 -28.17
C GLY A 190 -62.39 -37.30 -29.48
N ILE A 191 -61.35 -36.48 -29.50
CA ILE A 191 -60.92 -35.72 -30.67
C ILE A 191 -59.87 -36.54 -31.42
N THR A 192 -60.23 -37.17 -32.53
CA THR A 192 -59.26 -37.91 -33.36
C THR A 192 -58.38 -36.93 -34.13
N LEU A 193 -57.18 -36.68 -33.64
CA LEU A 193 -56.17 -35.92 -34.35
C LEU A 193 -55.56 -36.79 -35.46
N GLY A 194 -55.86 -36.47 -36.72
CA GLY A 194 -55.18 -37.04 -37.90
C GLY A 194 -53.74 -36.56 -38.01
N LEU A 195 -52.91 -36.86 -37.00
CA LEU A 195 -51.53 -36.41 -36.93
C LEU A 195 -50.60 -37.52 -37.43
N ASN A 196 -49.99 -37.27 -38.59
CA ASN A 196 -48.87 -38.05 -39.08
C ASN A 196 -47.71 -37.91 -38.08
N ARG A 197 -47.33 -39.03 -37.44
CA ARG A 197 -46.42 -39.10 -36.29
C ARG A 197 -45.00 -38.57 -36.54
N ASN A 198 -44.63 -38.25 -37.79
CA ASN A 198 -43.22 -38.21 -38.17
C ASN A 198 -42.61 -36.84 -38.50
N SER A 199 -43.33 -35.70 -38.56
CA SER A 199 -42.66 -34.46 -39.02
C SER A 199 -43.41 -33.13 -38.84
N PHE A 200 -43.62 -32.65 -37.61
CA PHE A 200 -43.93 -31.23 -37.41
C PHE A 200 -43.06 -30.62 -36.32
N SER A 201 -42.59 -29.40 -36.56
CA SER A 201 -41.98 -28.55 -35.53
C SER A 201 -43.02 -28.31 -34.41
N ASN A 202 -42.55 -28.14 -33.16
CA ASN A 202 -43.42 -27.88 -32.02
C ASN A 202 -44.38 -26.69 -32.25
N GLU A 203 -43.97 -25.71 -33.07
CA GLU A 203 -44.81 -24.58 -33.47
C GLU A 203 -46.01 -24.99 -34.33
N GLN A 204 -45.81 -25.82 -35.37
CA GLN A 204 -46.94 -26.28 -36.20
C GLN A 204 -47.92 -27.15 -35.41
N PHE A 205 -47.44 -27.93 -34.45
CA PHE A 205 -48.27 -28.76 -33.57
C PHE A 205 -49.18 -27.91 -32.67
N LEU A 206 -48.61 -26.88 -32.02
CA LEU A 206 -49.37 -25.94 -31.19
C LEU A 206 -50.37 -25.10 -32.00
N ILE A 207 -49.99 -24.66 -33.20
CA ILE A 207 -50.88 -23.92 -34.10
C ILE A 207 -52.09 -24.77 -34.52
N ASN A 208 -51.88 -26.05 -34.81
CA ASN A 208 -52.98 -26.95 -35.16
C ASN A 208 -53.90 -27.25 -33.97
N LEU A 209 -53.35 -27.42 -32.76
CA LEU A 209 -54.15 -27.55 -31.53
C LEU A 209 -55.01 -26.31 -31.25
N LEU A 210 -54.44 -25.10 -31.37
CA LEU A 210 -55.16 -23.84 -31.22
C LEU A 210 -56.31 -23.70 -32.23
N LYS A 211 -56.09 -24.10 -33.48
CA LYS A 211 -57.15 -24.11 -34.52
C LYS A 211 -58.30 -25.06 -34.16
N ILE A 212 -57.99 -26.24 -33.62
CA ILE A 212 -59.00 -27.23 -33.23
C ILE A 212 -59.78 -26.77 -32.01
N ALA A 213 -59.10 -26.26 -30.98
CA ALA A 213 -59.73 -25.70 -29.79
C ALA A 213 -60.70 -24.55 -30.17
N ASN A 214 -60.26 -23.61 -31.01
CA ASN A 214 -61.11 -22.50 -31.47
C ASN A 214 -62.33 -22.99 -32.27
N ASN A 215 -62.18 -24.02 -33.11
CA ASN A 215 -63.31 -24.62 -33.84
C ASN A 215 -64.30 -25.34 -32.92
N HIS A 216 -63.83 -25.97 -31.84
CA HIS A 216 -64.70 -26.63 -30.88
C HIS A 216 -65.52 -25.60 -30.08
N TYR A 217 -64.91 -24.51 -29.59
CA TYR A 217 -65.62 -23.45 -28.86
C TYR A 217 -66.58 -22.63 -29.75
N GLY A 218 -66.22 -22.41 -31.02
CA GLY A 218 -67.09 -21.73 -31.98
C GLY A 218 -68.38 -22.50 -32.30
N ARG A 219 -68.40 -23.82 -32.10
CA ARG A 219 -69.57 -24.67 -32.37
C ARG A 219 -70.61 -24.67 -31.23
N PHE A 220 -70.26 -24.15 -30.05
CA PHE A 220 -71.15 -24.04 -28.89
C PHE A 220 -71.64 -22.61 -28.62
N SER A 221 -71.27 -21.64 -29.48
CA SER A 221 -71.74 -20.25 -29.41
C SER A 221 -72.83 -20.01 -30.46
N CYS A 222 -74.03 -20.57 -30.23
CA CYS A 222 -75.28 -20.19 -30.90
C CYS A 222 -76.32 -19.88 -29.83
#